data_AF-A0A3N5Q7K2-F1
#
_entry.id   AF-A0A3N5Q7K2-F1
#
_cell.length_a   1.000
_cell.length_b   1.000
_cell.length_c   1.000
_cell.angle_alpha   90.00
_cell.angle_beta   90.00
_cell.angle_gamma   90.00
#
_symmetry.space_group_name_H-M   'P 1'
#
loop_
_entity.id
_entity.type
_entity.pdbx_description
1 polymer ?
#
loop_
_entity_poly.entity_id
_entity_poly.type
_entity_poly.pdbx_seq_one_letter_code
_entity_poly.pdbx_strand_id
1 'polypeptide(L)'
;GFNTGNKFLLVLSSSLMGALLGFLKFNAYPARIFLGNTGAYVLGFFLVTATIIASTNISEHTVDLTFPVILLAVPAVDTIKVMFIRLLNNRNPFIADLSHIHHIILSKIPNQKITVFIIESIALFFASVFLYYLEGDKNVAMIIFCLSSIPLFLIHYVIRILRKPVYPDGLKMMYHKFPQMFINIYTKFIIPFIAILSISLLIGLAPIKSDTSNLIILLSILFVSFFLFTAFLIIRRTGTSMIF
;
A
#
# COMPACT_ATOMS: atom_id res chain seq x y z
N GLY A 1 -9.33 -10.60 15.70
CA GLY A 1 -10.11 -9.89 16.73
C GLY A 1 -11.56 -10.31 16.62
N PHE A 2 -12.33 -9.65 15.76
CA PHE A 2 -13.74 -9.95 15.54
C PHE A 2 -13.96 -11.38 15.02
N ASN A 3 -13.37 -11.75 13.88
CA ASN A 3 -13.54 -13.09 13.28
C ASN A 3 -12.99 -14.23 14.17
N THR A 4 -11.99 -13.95 15.01
CA THR A 4 -11.40 -14.95 15.90
C THR A 4 -12.13 -15.07 17.24
N GLY A 5 -13.16 -14.26 17.49
CA GLY A 5 -13.86 -14.19 18.79
C GLY A 5 -12.99 -13.72 19.96
N ASN A 6 -11.73 -13.34 19.71
CA ASN A 6 -10.77 -12.96 20.74
C ASN A 6 -11.02 -11.50 21.18
N LYS A 7 -11.80 -11.35 22.26
CA LYS A 7 -12.16 -10.05 22.85
C LYS A 7 -10.94 -9.23 23.27
N PHE A 8 -9.92 -9.87 23.83
CA PHE A 8 -8.69 -9.21 24.25
C PHE A 8 -7.97 -8.56 23.06
N LEU A 9 -7.79 -9.32 21.98
CA LEU A 9 -7.19 -8.83 20.75
C LEU A 9 -8.03 -7.71 20.13
N LEU A 10 -9.36 -7.84 20.14
CA LEU A 10 -10.26 -6.81 19.61
C LEU A 10 -10.11 -5.47 20.34
N VAL A 11 -10.12 -5.48 21.68
CA VAL A 11 -9.99 -4.28 22.52
C VAL A 11 -8.62 -3.63 22.36
N LEU A 12 -7.55 -4.43 22.31
CA LEU A 12 -6.21 -3.89 22.10
C LEU A 12 -6.05 -3.26 20.72
N SER A 13 -6.50 -3.95 19.66
CA SER A 13 -6.41 -3.42 18.29
C SER A 13 -7.25 -2.15 18.11
N SER A 14 -8.44 -2.07 18.69
CA SER A 14 -9.27 -0.86 18.61
C SER A 14 -8.69 0.31 19.41
N SER A 15 -8.13 0.04 20.59
CA SER A 15 -7.45 1.06 21.40
C SER A 15 -6.21 1.61 20.68
N LEU A 16 -5.41 0.74 20.08
CA LEU A 16 -4.24 1.14 19.30
C LEU A 16 -4.65 1.95 18.06
N MET A 17 -5.72 1.54 17.37
CA MET A 17 -6.25 2.30 16.24
C MET A 17 -6.67 3.71 16.65
N GLY A 18 -7.37 3.86 17.78
CA GLY A 18 -7.74 5.17 18.33
C GLY A 18 -6.52 6.05 18.66
N ALA A 19 -5.50 5.46 19.30
CA ALA A 19 -4.25 6.17 19.60
C ALA A 19 -3.51 6.61 18.34
N LEU A 20 -3.44 5.76 17.32
CA LEU A 20 -2.81 6.06 16.03
C LEU A 20 -3.56 7.13 15.25
N LEU A 21 -4.91 7.12 15.26
CA LEU A 21 -5.71 8.17 14.64
C LEU A 21 -5.49 9.53 15.33
N GLY A 22 -5.39 9.55 16.66
CA GLY A 22 -5.03 10.73 17.43
C GLY A 22 -3.62 11.23 17.09
N PHE A 23 -2.65 10.32 17.03
CA PHE A 23 -1.27 10.62 16.64
C PHE A 23 -1.17 11.16 15.20
N LEU A 24 -1.93 10.60 14.27
CA LEU A 24 -1.92 10.97 12.86
C LEU A 24 -2.27 12.45 12.65
N LYS A 25 -3.16 13.02 13.47
CA LYS A 25 -3.45 14.47 13.46
C LYS A 25 -2.20 15.34 13.64
N PHE A 26 -1.25 14.89 14.46
CA PHE A 26 -0.01 15.61 14.75
C PHE A 26 1.16 15.18 13.85
N ASN A 27 1.08 13.98 13.26
CA ASN A 27 2.10 13.43 12.37
C ASN A 27 1.83 13.72 10.88
N ALA A 28 0.60 14.05 10.50
CA ALA A 28 0.25 14.46 9.15
C ALA A 28 1.05 15.67 8.69
N TYR A 29 1.38 15.72 7.40
CA TYR A 29 2.24 16.77 6.86
C TYR A 29 1.61 18.18 6.99
N PRO A 30 2.33 19.18 7.53
CA PRO A 30 3.69 19.11 8.09
C PRO A 30 3.74 18.51 9.50
N ALA A 31 4.57 17.48 9.70
CA ALA A 31 4.62 16.72 10.94
C ALA A 31 5.15 17.57 12.12
N ARG A 32 4.41 17.57 13.23
CA ARG A 32 4.81 18.22 14.49
C ARG A 32 5.46 17.26 15.47
N ILE A 33 5.05 15.99 15.42
CA ILE A 33 5.55 14.92 16.28
C ILE A 33 5.94 13.75 15.38
N PHE A 34 7.13 13.20 15.59
CA PHE A 34 7.62 12.02 14.91
C PHE A 34 7.42 10.77 15.79
N LEU A 35 7.10 9.65 15.16
CA LEU A 35 6.89 8.38 15.85
C LEU A 35 8.18 7.87 16.53
N GLY A 36 9.33 8.17 15.91
CA GLY A 36 10.65 7.69 16.35
C GLY A 36 10.84 6.17 16.18
N ASN A 37 12.05 5.70 16.46
CA ASN A 37 12.38 4.27 16.38
C ASN A 37 11.62 3.46 17.43
N THR A 38 11.48 3.99 18.65
CA THR A 38 10.76 3.33 19.74
C THR A 38 9.30 3.06 19.37
N GLY A 39 8.58 4.06 18.85
CA GLY A 39 7.19 3.89 18.43
C GLY A 39 7.07 2.89 17.28
N ALA A 40 7.96 2.95 16.29
CA ALA A 40 7.98 2.01 15.18
C ALA A 40 8.20 0.56 15.63
N TYR A 41 9.13 0.31 16.57
CA TYR A 41 9.38 -1.03 17.10
C TYR A 41 8.22 -1.56 17.94
N VAL A 42 7.61 -0.72 18.78
CA VAL A 42 6.42 -1.13 19.56
C VAL A 42 5.26 -1.50 18.64
N LEU A 43 5.00 -0.71 17.60
CA LEU A 43 3.96 -1.03 16.62
C LEU A 43 4.27 -2.31 15.84
N GLY A 44 5.52 -2.49 15.38
CA GLY A 44 5.94 -3.69 14.69
C GLY A 44 5.76 -4.95 15.54
N PHE A 45 6.20 -4.90 16.80
CA PHE A 45 6.03 -5.99 17.76
C PHE A 45 4.56 -6.32 18.01
N PHE A 46 3.72 -5.29 18.23
CA PHE A 46 2.29 -5.46 18.42
C PHE A 46 1.64 -6.12 17.20
N LEU A 47 1.93 -5.63 15.99
CA LEU A 47 1.35 -6.16 14.76
C LEU A 47 1.73 -7.63 14.56
N VAL A 48 3.00 -7.99 14.70
CA VAL A 48 3.46 -9.38 14.52
C VAL A 48 2.85 -10.32 15.57
N THR A 49 2.80 -9.92 16.84
CA THR A 49 2.19 -10.76 17.88
C THR A 49 0.68 -10.89 17.68
N ALA A 50 -0.01 -9.81 17.31
CA ALA A 50 -1.42 -9.82 16.99
C ALA A 50 -1.75 -10.73 15.78
N THR A 51 -0.92 -10.70 14.73
CA THR A 51 -1.14 -11.54 13.54
C THR A 51 -0.92 -13.02 13.84
N ILE A 52 0.11 -13.38 14.61
CA ILE A 52 0.37 -14.77 15.02
C ILE A 52 -0.79 -15.32 15.86
N ILE A 53 -1.28 -14.54 16.82
CA ILE A 53 -2.44 -14.93 17.63
C ILE A 53 -3.68 -15.10 16.74
N ALA A 54 -3.86 -14.22 15.75
CA ALA A 54 -5.01 -14.28 14.84
C ALA A 54 -4.92 -15.42 13.81
N SER A 55 -3.71 -15.84 13.42
CA SER A 55 -3.48 -16.91 12.44
C SER A 55 -3.49 -18.32 13.02
N THR A 56 -3.54 -18.45 14.35
CA THR A 56 -3.48 -19.74 15.04
C THR A 56 -4.89 -20.27 15.30
N ASN A 57 -5.19 -21.46 14.78
CA ASN A 57 -6.42 -22.17 15.11
C ASN A 57 -6.13 -23.24 16.17
N ILE A 58 -6.49 -22.94 17.42
CA ILE A 58 -6.19 -23.80 18.58
C ILE A 58 -6.87 -25.17 18.44
N SER A 59 -8.07 -25.21 17.89
CA SER A 59 -8.87 -26.44 17.75
C SER A 59 -8.31 -27.41 16.71
N GLU A 60 -7.65 -26.89 15.67
CA GLU A 60 -7.09 -27.69 14.57
C GLU A 60 -5.57 -27.88 14.70
N HIS A 61 -4.94 -27.28 15.71
CA HIS A 61 -3.48 -27.23 15.86
C HIS A 61 -2.74 -26.75 14.60
N THR A 62 -3.39 -25.89 13.81
CA THR A 62 -2.85 -25.34 12.56
C THR A 62 -2.49 -23.87 12.73
N VAL A 63 -1.45 -23.44 12.02
CA VAL A 63 -1.02 -22.04 11.93
C VAL A 63 -1.04 -21.63 10.47
N ASP A 64 -1.84 -20.62 10.13
CA ASP A 64 -1.93 -20.09 8.78
C ASP A 64 -0.81 -19.07 8.53
N LEU A 65 0.33 -19.54 8.01
CA LEU A 65 1.48 -18.68 7.71
C LEU A 65 1.22 -17.64 6.62
N THR A 66 0.17 -17.82 5.81
CA THR A 66 -0.17 -16.84 4.75
C THR A 66 -0.85 -15.60 5.33
N PHE A 67 -1.53 -15.74 6.47
CA PHE A 67 -2.27 -14.66 7.12
C PHE A 67 -1.39 -13.45 7.50
N PRO A 68 -0.25 -13.60 8.22
CA PRO A 68 0.60 -12.46 8.56
C PRO A 68 1.20 -11.77 7.32
N VAL A 69 1.54 -12.55 6.29
CA VAL A 69 2.19 -12.04 5.07
C VAL A 69 1.25 -11.16 4.28
N ILE A 70 -0.01 -11.60 4.10
CA ILE A 70 -1.01 -10.83 3.35
C ILE A 70 -1.46 -9.60 4.17
N LEU A 71 -1.66 -9.75 5.49
CA LEU A 71 -2.03 -8.62 6.36
C LEU A 71 -0.93 -7.54 6.41
N LEU A 72 0.34 -7.94 6.44
CA LEU A 72 1.50 -7.04 6.48
C LEU A 72 2.14 -6.86 5.10
N ALA A 73 1.34 -6.94 4.03
CA ALA A 73 1.80 -6.93 2.64
C ALA A 73 2.82 -5.83 2.33
N VAL A 74 2.52 -4.58 2.66
CA VAL A 74 3.38 -3.43 2.31
C VAL A 74 4.76 -3.53 2.97
N PRO A 75 4.88 -3.63 4.30
CA PRO A 75 6.20 -3.79 4.93
C PRO A 75 6.86 -5.13 4.57
N ALA A 76 6.11 -6.22 4.40
CA ALA A 76 6.67 -7.52 4.00
C ALA A 76 7.29 -7.47 2.60
N VAL A 77 6.54 -7.01 1.59
CA VAL A 77 7.01 -6.89 0.21
C VAL A 77 8.19 -5.91 0.11
N ASP A 78 8.13 -4.78 0.80
CA ASP A 78 9.21 -3.78 0.75
C ASP A 78 10.51 -4.31 1.38
N THR A 79 10.42 -4.98 2.54
CA THR A 79 11.60 -5.57 3.20
C THR A 79 12.18 -6.74 2.41
N ILE A 80 11.35 -7.68 1.94
CA ILE A 80 11.79 -8.81 1.11
C ILE A 80 12.47 -8.30 -0.17
N LYS A 81 11.88 -7.31 -0.85
CA LYS A 81 12.45 -6.69 -2.05
C LYS A 81 13.82 -6.09 -1.76
N VAL A 82 13.93 -5.30 -0.70
CA VAL A 82 15.20 -4.65 -0.33
C VAL A 82 16.27 -5.69 0.00
N MET A 83 15.94 -6.73 0.77
CA MET A 83 16.85 -7.84 1.07
C MET A 83 17.27 -8.59 -0.19
N PHE A 84 16.34 -8.90 -1.09
CA PHE A 84 16.61 -9.60 -2.35
C PHE A 84 17.53 -8.81 -3.28
N ILE A 85 17.28 -7.50 -3.46
CA ILE A 85 18.14 -6.63 -4.26
C ILE A 85 19.55 -6.58 -3.69
N ARG A 86 19.72 -6.60 -2.36
CA ARG A 86 21.05 -6.63 -1.73
C ARG A 86 21.78 -7.93 -2.02
N LEU A 87 21.09 -9.06 -1.90
CA LEU A 87 21.66 -10.38 -2.23
C LEU A 87 22.14 -10.42 -3.70
N LEU A 88 21.33 -9.92 -4.64
CA LEU A 88 21.74 -9.82 -6.06
C LEU A 88 22.96 -8.92 -6.29
N ASN A 89 23.21 -7.95 -5.42
CA ASN A 89 24.37 -7.05 -5.50
C ASN A 89 25.53 -7.49 -4.59
N ASN A 90 25.51 -8.73 -4.06
CA ASN A 90 26.52 -9.26 -3.13
C ASN A 90 26.74 -8.38 -1.89
N ARG A 91 25.67 -7.73 -1.39
CA ARG A 91 25.68 -6.92 -0.17
C ARG A 91 24.98 -7.65 0.97
N ASN A 92 25.41 -7.36 2.20
CA ASN A 92 24.75 -7.92 3.39
C ASN A 92 23.27 -7.45 3.45
N PRO A 93 22.30 -8.38 3.57
CA PRO A 93 20.88 -8.06 3.57
C PRO A 93 20.41 -7.28 4.81
N PHE A 94 21.16 -7.25 5.91
CA PHE A 94 20.78 -6.66 7.19
C PHE A 94 21.26 -5.21 7.41
N ILE A 95 22.02 -4.63 6.47
CA ILE A 95 22.48 -3.24 6.58
C ILE A 95 21.35 -2.27 6.20
N ALA A 96 21.18 -1.17 6.95
CA ALA A 96 20.18 -0.14 6.65
C ALA A 96 20.46 0.56 5.30
N ASP A 97 19.40 0.87 4.52
CA ASP A 97 19.51 1.52 3.20
C ASP A 97 18.26 2.37 2.89
N LEU A 98 18.39 3.28 1.92
CA LEU A 98 17.34 4.18 1.45
C LEU A 98 16.56 3.62 0.24
N SER A 99 16.58 2.29 0.03
CA SER A 99 15.95 1.61 -1.11
C SER A 99 14.49 1.20 -0.89
N HIS A 100 13.90 1.67 0.22
CA HIS A 100 12.48 1.51 0.53
C HIS A 100 11.59 2.25 -0.47
N ILE A 101 10.38 1.74 -0.68
CA ILE A 101 9.40 2.29 -1.65
C ILE A 101 9.22 3.80 -1.49
N HIS A 102 9.16 4.30 -0.26
CA HIS A 102 8.90 5.72 -0.01
C HIS A 102 10.03 6.64 -0.54
N HIS A 103 11.30 6.27 -0.36
CA HIS A 103 12.43 7.02 -0.90
C HIS A 103 12.46 6.95 -2.42
N ILE A 104 12.13 5.79 -2.99
CA ILE A 104 12.04 5.62 -4.45
C ILE A 104 10.98 6.55 -5.03
N ILE A 105 9.77 6.59 -4.45
CA ILE A 105 8.69 7.47 -4.90
C ILE A 105 9.09 8.93 -4.72
N LEU A 106 9.60 9.32 -3.54
CA LEU A 106 9.97 10.70 -3.25
C LEU A 106 11.08 11.23 -4.19
N SER A 107 12.00 10.35 -4.60
CA SER A 107 13.05 10.70 -5.57
C SER A 107 12.50 11.04 -6.98
N LYS A 108 11.29 10.59 -7.30
CA LYS A 108 10.61 10.82 -8.59
C LYS A 108 9.52 11.88 -8.50
N ILE A 109 8.81 11.90 -7.38
CA ILE A 109 7.74 12.84 -7.08
C ILE A 109 8.17 13.54 -5.78
N PRO A 110 8.88 14.68 -5.85
CA PRO A 110 9.40 15.40 -4.69
C PRO A 110 8.27 16.17 -3.96
N ASN A 111 7.20 15.46 -3.63
CA ASN A 111 6.06 15.96 -2.88
C ASN A 111 5.69 14.90 -1.84
N GLN A 112 5.95 15.23 -0.57
CA GLN A 112 5.75 14.33 0.55
C GLN A 112 4.27 13.95 0.72
N LYS A 113 3.35 14.90 0.54
CA LYS A 113 1.90 14.63 0.64
C LYS A 113 1.45 13.59 -0.41
N ILE A 114 1.91 13.74 -1.65
CA ILE A 114 1.59 12.81 -2.74
C ILE A 114 2.23 11.43 -2.47
N THR A 115 3.45 11.41 -1.96
CA THR A 115 4.15 10.15 -1.63
C THR A 115 3.41 9.38 -0.54
N VAL A 116 3.01 10.04 0.54
CA VAL A 116 2.21 9.44 1.63
C VAL A 116 0.89 8.91 1.08
N PHE A 117 0.17 9.72 0.29
CA PHE A 117 -1.09 9.32 -0.32
C PHE A 117 -0.96 8.05 -1.20
N ILE A 118 0.10 7.93 -1.99
CA ILE A 118 0.35 6.74 -2.82
C ILE A 118 0.59 5.51 -1.95
N ILE A 119 1.41 5.63 -0.89
CA ILE A 119 1.71 4.52 0.02
C ILE A 119 0.45 4.08 0.77
N GLU A 120 -0.36 5.02 1.26
CA GLU A 120 -1.64 4.71 1.90
C GLU A 120 -2.62 4.04 0.93
N SER A 121 -2.68 4.49 -0.33
CA SER A 121 -3.51 3.86 -1.36
C SER A 121 -3.09 2.41 -1.62
N ILE A 122 -1.78 2.14 -1.68
CA ILE A 122 -1.24 0.78 -1.82
C ILE A 122 -1.58 -0.06 -0.57
N ALA A 123 -1.42 0.51 0.62
CA ALA A 123 -1.74 -0.18 1.88
C ALA A 123 -3.22 -0.55 1.98
N LEU A 124 -4.13 0.37 1.60
CA LEU A 124 -5.56 0.13 1.57
C LEU A 124 -5.96 -0.92 0.53
N PHE A 125 -5.30 -0.94 -0.63
CA PHE A 125 -5.49 -2.03 -1.60
C PHE A 125 -5.13 -3.39 -1.00
N PHE A 126 -3.95 -3.55 -0.41
CA PHE A 126 -3.59 -4.83 0.20
C PHE A 126 -4.46 -5.19 1.40
N ALA A 127 -4.91 -4.20 2.18
CA ALA A 127 -5.90 -4.43 3.24
C ALA A 127 -7.21 -4.97 2.66
N SER A 128 -7.64 -4.49 1.49
CA SER A 128 -8.83 -5.02 0.82
C SER A 128 -8.64 -6.44 0.28
N VAL A 129 -7.45 -6.78 -0.24
CA VAL A 129 -7.07 -8.15 -0.61
C VAL A 129 -7.07 -9.07 0.60
N PHE A 130 -6.61 -8.57 1.75
CA PHE A 130 -6.67 -9.31 3.01
C PHE A 130 -8.10 -9.54 3.50
N LEU A 131 -9.00 -8.55 3.38
CA LEU A 131 -10.42 -8.75 3.70
C LEU A 131 -11.06 -9.79 2.77
N TYR A 132 -10.76 -9.74 1.47
CA TYR A 132 -11.17 -10.79 0.52
C TYR A 132 -10.63 -12.16 0.93
N TYR A 133 -9.39 -12.24 1.38
CA TYR A 133 -8.79 -13.48 1.86
C TYR A 133 -9.53 -14.08 3.07
N LEU A 134 -10.12 -13.26 3.93
CA LEU A 134 -10.89 -13.73 5.09
C LEU A 134 -12.28 -14.26 4.73
N GLU A 135 -12.98 -13.59 3.81
CA GLU A 135 -14.40 -13.85 3.53
C GLU A 135 -14.63 -14.61 2.20
N GLY A 136 -13.67 -14.57 1.29
CA GLY A 136 -13.74 -15.14 -0.06
C GLY A 136 -12.84 -16.36 -0.26
N ASP A 137 -12.46 -16.60 -1.52
CA ASP A 137 -11.57 -17.72 -1.85
C ASP A 137 -10.10 -17.35 -1.56
N LYS A 138 -9.50 -18.03 -0.58
CA LYS A 138 -8.10 -17.84 -0.19
C LYS A 138 -7.12 -17.98 -1.36
N ASN A 139 -7.35 -18.92 -2.27
CA ASN A 139 -6.45 -19.16 -3.41
C ASN A 139 -6.49 -17.97 -4.39
N VAL A 140 -7.68 -17.44 -4.67
CA VAL A 140 -7.84 -16.26 -5.52
C VAL A 140 -7.18 -15.04 -4.88
N ALA A 141 -7.37 -14.85 -3.56
CA ALA A 141 -6.74 -13.76 -2.83
C ALA A 141 -5.20 -13.83 -2.89
N MET A 142 -4.64 -15.04 -2.75
CA MET A 142 -3.21 -15.29 -2.90
C MET A 142 -2.69 -14.97 -4.31
N ILE A 143 -3.44 -15.35 -5.35
CA ILE A 143 -3.08 -15.02 -6.73
C ILE A 143 -3.07 -13.50 -6.93
N ILE A 144 -4.10 -12.79 -6.45
CA ILE A 144 -4.19 -11.33 -6.52
C ILE A 144 -3.02 -10.68 -5.77
N PHE A 145 -2.70 -11.18 -4.56
CA PHE A 145 -1.57 -10.72 -3.76
C PHE A 145 -0.23 -10.90 -4.51
N CYS A 146 0.01 -12.07 -5.08
CA CYS A 146 1.23 -12.36 -5.84
C CYS A 146 1.35 -11.45 -7.07
N LEU A 147 0.29 -11.35 -7.89
CA LEU A 147 0.28 -10.52 -9.10
C LEU A 147 0.51 -9.04 -8.79
N SER A 148 -0.13 -8.53 -7.74
CA SER A 148 0.00 -7.12 -7.33
C SER A 148 1.33 -6.79 -6.63
N SER A 149 2.00 -7.79 -6.05
CA SER A 149 3.33 -7.62 -5.45
C SER A 149 4.45 -7.48 -6.50
N ILE A 150 4.27 -8.05 -7.70
CA ILE A 150 5.27 -8.02 -8.77
C ILE A 150 5.65 -6.57 -9.18
N PRO A 151 4.71 -5.66 -9.49
CA PRO A 151 5.04 -4.27 -9.80
C PRO A 151 5.83 -3.56 -8.69
N LEU A 152 5.51 -3.80 -7.41
CA LEU A 152 6.22 -3.22 -6.27
C LEU A 152 7.65 -3.74 -6.16
N PHE A 153 7.85 -5.02 -6.47
CA PHE A 153 9.17 -5.63 -6.49
C PHE A 153 10.03 -5.07 -7.63
N LEU A 154 9.43 -4.91 -8.81
CA LEU A 154 10.10 -4.46 -10.03
C LEU A 154 10.30 -2.95 -10.10
N ILE A 155 9.65 -2.15 -9.25
CA ILE A 155 9.68 -0.68 -9.32
C ILE A 155 11.11 -0.12 -9.34
N HIS A 156 12.03 -0.71 -8.55
CA HIS A 156 13.44 -0.31 -8.53
C HIS A 156 14.13 -0.59 -9.86
N TYR A 157 13.90 -1.77 -10.44
CA TYR A 157 14.50 -2.18 -11.70
C TYR A 157 13.97 -1.39 -12.90
N VAL A 158 12.65 -1.19 -12.96
CA VAL A 158 11.99 -0.35 -13.98
C VAL A 158 12.54 1.07 -13.92
N ILE A 159 12.64 1.66 -12.73
CA ILE A 159 13.22 3.01 -12.57
C ILE A 159 14.70 3.04 -12.99
N ARG A 160 15.48 1.99 -12.70
CA ARG A 160 16.88 1.89 -13.11
C ARG A 160 17.02 1.78 -14.63
N ILE A 161 16.15 1.02 -15.31
CA ILE A 161 16.10 0.92 -16.77
C ILE A 161 15.72 2.27 -17.38
N LEU A 162 14.63 2.89 -16.90
CA LEU A 162 14.17 4.19 -17.39
C LEU A 162 15.19 5.32 -17.19
N ARG A 163 16.14 5.14 -16.27
CA ARG A 163 17.24 6.10 -16.03
C ARG A 163 18.43 5.91 -16.99
N LYS A 164 18.54 4.77 -17.70
CA LYS A 164 19.55 4.64 -18.77
C LYS A 164 19.06 5.46 -19.97
N PRO A 165 19.80 6.51 -20.40
CA PRO A 165 19.42 7.25 -21.58
C PRO A 165 19.82 6.39 -22.81
N VAL A 166 18.98 5.44 -23.19
CA VAL A 166 19.12 4.74 -24.47
C VAL A 166 18.02 5.28 -25.38
N TYR A 167 18.19 6.52 -25.81
CA TYR A 167 17.41 7.05 -26.93
C TYR A 167 18.34 7.08 -28.15
N PRO A 168 18.04 6.31 -29.21
CA PRO A 168 18.53 6.64 -30.53
C PRO A 168 18.08 8.06 -30.85
N ASP A 169 18.96 8.92 -31.37
CA ASP A 169 18.72 10.38 -31.46
C ASP A 169 17.43 10.76 -32.23
N GLY A 170 16.89 9.87 -33.07
CA GLY A 170 15.60 10.06 -33.75
C GLY A 170 14.35 10.04 -32.85
N LEU A 171 14.35 9.31 -31.72
CA LEU A 171 13.19 9.19 -30.83
C LEU A 171 13.05 10.37 -29.85
N LYS A 172 14.12 11.14 -29.61
CA LYS A 172 14.10 12.37 -28.80
C LYS A 172 13.14 13.43 -29.39
N MET A 173 13.06 13.54 -30.71
CA MET A 173 12.15 14.49 -31.39
C MET A 173 10.67 14.07 -31.28
N MET A 174 10.38 12.77 -31.27
CA MET A 174 9.02 12.25 -31.16
C MET A 174 8.47 12.43 -29.73
N TYR A 175 9.33 12.29 -28.72
CA TYR A 175 8.99 12.53 -27.31
C TYR A 175 8.66 14.00 -27.02
N HIS A 176 9.35 14.95 -27.67
CA HIS A 176 9.05 16.38 -27.56
C HIS A 176 7.82 16.83 -28.37
N LYS A 177 7.34 16.02 -29.32
CA LYS A 177 6.12 16.29 -30.10
C LYS A 177 4.86 15.67 -29.50
N PHE A 178 4.98 14.73 -28.58
CA PHE A 178 3.81 14.20 -27.88
C PHE A 178 3.29 15.31 -26.94
N PRO A 179 2.01 15.73 -27.02
CA PRO A 179 1.58 16.86 -26.22
C PRO A 179 1.74 16.47 -24.75
N GLN A 180 2.66 17.11 -24.03
CA GLN A 180 2.92 16.86 -22.60
C GLN A 180 1.64 16.84 -21.76
N MET A 181 0.60 17.54 -22.24
CA MET A 181 -0.75 17.51 -21.70
C MET A 181 -1.34 16.10 -21.62
N PHE A 182 -1.25 15.27 -22.67
CA PHE A 182 -1.78 13.90 -22.65
C PHE A 182 -1.00 12.98 -21.73
N ILE A 183 0.33 13.09 -21.70
CA ILE A 183 1.17 12.33 -20.75
C ILE A 183 0.82 12.72 -19.32
N ASN A 184 0.60 14.00 -19.06
CA ASN A 184 0.15 14.49 -17.75
C ASN A 184 -1.27 14.04 -17.42
N ILE A 185 -2.21 14.02 -18.38
CA ILE A 185 -3.58 13.53 -18.14
C ILE A 185 -3.55 12.04 -17.82
N TYR A 186 -2.78 11.28 -18.60
CA TYR A 186 -2.68 9.84 -18.46
C TYR A 186 -2.02 9.44 -17.13
N THR A 187 -0.87 10.01 -16.82
CA THR A 187 -0.13 9.70 -15.58
C THR A 187 -0.78 10.28 -14.33
N LYS A 188 -1.40 11.47 -14.41
CA LYS A 188 -1.94 12.16 -13.23
C LYS A 188 -3.42 11.92 -12.94
N PHE A 189 -4.18 11.39 -13.89
CA PHE A 189 -5.61 11.12 -13.68
C PHE A 189 -5.99 9.71 -14.08
N ILE A 190 -5.61 9.26 -15.28
CA ILE A 190 -6.08 7.98 -15.81
C ILE A 190 -5.49 6.80 -15.03
N ILE A 191 -4.19 6.79 -14.74
CA ILE A 191 -3.54 5.72 -13.95
C ILE A 191 -4.13 5.60 -12.53
N PRO A 192 -4.18 6.67 -11.71
CA PRO A 192 -4.76 6.57 -10.37
C PRO A 192 -6.26 6.25 -10.41
N PHE A 193 -7.01 6.75 -11.39
CA PHE A 193 -8.42 6.42 -11.56
C PHE A 193 -8.63 4.94 -11.92
N ILE A 194 -7.87 4.40 -12.87
CA ILE A 194 -7.92 2.98 -13.25
C ILE A 194 -7.47 2.09 -12.08
N ALA A 195 -6.47 2.51 -11.30
CA ALA A 195 -6.05 1.79 -10.11
C ALA A 195 -7.17 1.77 -9.06
N ILE A 196 -7.78 2.91 -8.75
CA ILE A 196 -8.90 2.97 -7.80
C ILE A 196 -10.10 2.14 -8.30
N LEU A 197 -10.39 2.19 -9.59
CA LEU A 197 -11.45 1.41 -10.23
C LEU A 197 -11.16 -0.09 -10.20
N SER A 198 -9.93 -0.52 -10.49
CA SER A 198 -9.55 -1.94 -10.48
C SER A 198 -9.55 -2.51 -9.06
N ILE A 199 -9.13 -1.71 -8.07
CA ILE A 199 -9.26 -2.02 -6.65
C ILE A 199 -10.74 -2.20 -6.29
N SER A 200 -11.60 -1.25 -6.66
CA SER A 200 -13.03 -1.33 -6.37
C SER A 200 -13.73 -2.52 -7.05
N LEU A 201 -13.30 -2.88 -8.26
CA LEU A 201 -13.82 -4.05 -9.00
C LEU A 201 -13.34 -5.37 -8.41
N LEU A 202 -12.08 -5.48 -8.01
CA LEU A 202 -11.55 -6.70 -7.38
C LEU A 202 -12.27 -7.01 -6.06
N ILE A 203 -12.65 -5.97 -5.31
CA ILE A 203 -13.39 -6.16 -4.06
C ILE A 203 -14.89 -6.43 -4.33
N GLY A 204 -15.45 -5.87 -5.40
CA GLY A 204 -16.82 -6.19 -5.86
C GLY A 204 -16.98 -7.60 -6.43
N LEU A 205 -15.89 -8.23 -6.90
CA LEU A 205 -15.87 -9.62 -7.40
C LEU A 205 -15.63 -10.68 -6.30
N ALA A 206 -15.58 -10.27 -5.03
CA ALA A 206 -15.65 -11.23 -3.92
C ALA A 206 -16.93 -12.07 -4.01
N PRO A 207 -16.86 -13.39 -3.75
CA PRO A 207 -18.06 -14.23 -3.71
C PRO A 207 -18.92 -13.78 -2.53
N ILE A 208 -19.79 -12.83 -2.84
CA ILE A 208 -20.74 -12.18 -1.94
C ILE A 208 -21.85 -13.19 -1.66
N LYS A 209 -21.83 -13.76 -0.44
CA LYS A 209 -22.92 -14.59 0.07
C LYS A 209 -24.11 -13.69 0.35
N SER A 210 -25.19 -13.82 -0.41
CA SER A 210 -26.36 -12.92 -0.52
C SER A 210 -27.04 -12.47 0.78
N ASP A 211 -26.38 -11.63 1.57
CA ASP A 211 -26.95 -10.96 2.76
C ASP A 211 -26.60 -9.47 2.82
N THR A 212 -27.37 -8.72 3.60
CA THR A 212 -27.30 -7.25 3.77
C THR A 212 -25.92 -6.71 4.17
N SER A 213 -25.04 -7.54 4.71
CA SER A 213 -23.63 -7.24 4.99
C SER A 213 -22.82 -6.85 3.75
N ASN A 214 -23.15 -7.40 2.58
CA ASN A 214 -22.38 -7.15 1.36
C ASN A 214 -22.62 -5.76 0.77
N LEU A 215 -23.83 -5.22 0.97
CA LEU A 215 -24.15 -3.88 0.54
C LEU A 215 -23.37 -2.84 1.36
N ILE A 216 -23.21 -3.09 2.66
CA ILE A 216 -22.41 -2.24 3.56
C ILE A 216 -20.92 -2.31 3.19
N ILE A 217 -20.40 -3.51 2.89
CA ILE A 217 -19.02 -3.69 2.44
C ILE A 217 -18.80 -2.94 1.12
N LEU A 218 -19.63 -3.17 0.11
CA LEU A 218 -19.56 -2.49 -1.19
C LEU A 218 -19.65 -0.96 -1.04
N LEU A 219 -20.59 -0.46 -0.23
CA LEU A 219 -20.72 0.97 0.04
C LEU A 219 -19.50 1.54 0.77
N SER A 220 -18.92 0.79 1.73
CA SER A 220 -17.70 1.22 2.43
C SER A 220 -16.49 1.30 1.48
N ILE A 221 -16.39 0.38 0.51
CA ILE A 221 -15.33 0.36 -0.50
C ILE A 221 -15.49 1.50 -1.48
N LEU A 222 -16.72 1.73 -1.96
CA LEU A 222 -17.05 2.87 -2.83
C LEU A 222 -16.80 4.19 -2.11
N PHE A 223 -17.10 4.26 -0.80
CA PHE A 223 -16.85 5.43 0.02
C PHE A 223 -15.36 5.69 0.23
N VAL A 224 -14.57 4.66 0.56
CA VAL A 224 -13.11 4.78 0.72
C VAL A 224 -12.42 5.13 -0.60
N SER A 225 -12.83 4.52 -1.71
CA SER A 225 -12.29 4.84 -3.05
C SER A 225 -12.65 6.26 -3.50
N PHE A 226 -13.89 6.70 -3.26
CA PHE A 226 -14.31 8.08 -3.47
C PHE A 226 -13.57 9.07 -2.56
N PHE A 227 -13.35 8.73 -1.29
CA PHE A 227 -12.60 9.55 -0.34
C PHE A 227 -11.13 9.67 -0.74
N LEU A 228 -10.50 8.58 -1.18
CA LEU A 228 -9.13 8.61 -1.70
C LEU A 228 -9.03 9.46 -2.97
N PHE A 229 -9.99 9.32 -3.89
CA PHE A 229 -10.01 10.12 -5.11
C PHE A 229 -10.19 11.63 -4.83
N THR A 230 -11.10 11.98 -3.92
CA THR A 230 -11.32 13.38 -3.51
C THR A 230 -10.13 13.94 -2.73
N ALA A 231 -9.53 13.16 -1.83
CA ALA A 231 -8.30 13.53 -1.11
C ALA A 231 -7.13 13.76 -2.08
N PHE A 232 -6.96 12.92 -3.10
CA PHE A 232 -5.97 13.12 -4.17
C PHE A 232 -6.16 14.45 -4.89
N LEU A 233 -7.41 14.77 -5.27
CA LEU A 233 -7.74 16.03 -5.94
C LEU A 233 -7.46 17.24 -5.04
N ILE A 234 -7.80 17.16 -3.74
CA ILE A 234 -7.59 18.24 -2.76
C ILE A 234 -6.10 18.47 -2.50
N ILE A 235 -5.32 17.41 -2.26
CA ILE A 235 -3.87 17.50 -2.02
C ILE A 235 -3.17 18.17 -3.21
N ARG A 236 -3.56 17.80 -4.43
CA ARG A 236 -3.00 18.40 -5.64
C ARG A 236 -3.36 19.88 -5.83
N ARG A 237 -4.58 20.29 -5.50
CA ARG A 237 -5.03 21.69 -5.61
C ARG A 237 -4.27 22.63 -4.68
N THR A 238 -3.78 22.11 -3.54
CA THR A 238 -2.92 22.86 -2.60
C THR A 238 -1.44 22.90 -3.01
N GLY A 239 -1.03 22.16 -4.04
CA GLY A 239 0.36 22.11 -4.52
C GLY A 239 0.67 23.05 -5.70
N THR A 240 -0.32 23.76 -6.23
CA THR A 240 -0.16 24.70 -7.37
C THR A 240 0.12 26.15 -6.98
N SER A 241 0.33 26.46 -5.68
CA SER A 241 0.52 27.84 -5.20
C SER A 241 1.97 28.21 -4.86
N MET A 242 2.98 27.44 -5.28
CA MET A 242 4.39 27.83 -5.10
C MET A 242 5.24 27.36 -6.29
N ILE A 243 5.01 27.98 -7.44
CA ILE A 243 6.02 28.10 -8.50
C ILE A 243 6.08 29.58 -8.85
N PHE A 244 6.93 30.31 -8.12
CA PHE A 244 7.63 31.50 -8.59
C PHE A 244 9.12 31.21 -8.41
#